data_AF-A0A843JH56-F1
#
_entry.id   AF-A0A843JH56-F1
#
_cell.length_a   1.000
_cell.length_b   1.000
_cell.length_c   1.000
_cell.angle_alpha   90.00
_cell.angle_beta   90.00
_cell.angle_gamma   90.00
#
_symmetry.space_group_name_H-M   'P 1'
#
loop_
_entity.id
_entity.type
_entity.pdbx_description
1 polymer ?
#
loop_
_entity_poly.entity_id
_entity_poly.type
_entity_poly.pdbx_seq_one_letter_code
_entity_poly.pdbx_strand_id
1 'polypeptide(L)'
;MDPITLILFIAIGGIMIGAGVHFIPVGGAPAAMATATGVGTGTAMLAAGAGLTGLITAATMTGEPFYIVGIGGAIGAMIMMGITMLIANLIYIFGVGIVPAASKVPVDWITKRNQEAYKTPGTEGHGVPLTSFISGLIGGLLGGFGGGLVYYGIYQAVQDSTFVSDPAVSIGLAAILGVGVFFINSVIASYNIGGTI
;
A
#
# COMPACT_ATOMS: atom_id res chain seq x y z
N MET A 1 -3.78 -1.49 -28.08
CA MET A 1 -2.84 -2.29 -27.29
C MET A 1 -3.15 -3.72 -27.63
N ASP A 2 -2.15 -4.47 -28.05
CA ASP A 2 -2.35 -5.90 -28.31
C ASP A 2 -2.69 -6.64 -27.00
N PRO A 3 -3.45 -7.75 -27.06
CA PRO A 3 -3.87 -8.47 -25.86
C PRO A 3 -2.72 -8.98 -24.99
N ILE A 4 -1.56 -9.28 -25.58
CA ILE A 4 -0.40 -9.81 -24.83
C ILE A 4 0.19 -8.71 -23.96
N THR A 5 0.39 -7.52 -24.52
CA THR A 5 0.88 -6.35 -23.79
C THR A 5 -0.08 -5.95 -22.66
N LEU A 6 -1.39 -6.00 -22.90
CA LEU A 6 -2.41 -5.76 -21.87
C LEU A 6 -2.26 -6.75 -20.69
N ILE A 7 -2.16 -8.04 -21.00
CA ILE A 7 -2.00 -9.09 -19.98
C ILE A 7 -0.70 -8.87 -19.20
N LEU A 8 0.39 -8.47 -19.85
CA LEU A 8 1.66 -8.19 -19.19
C LEU A 8 1.55 -7.02 -18.19
N PHE A 9 0.91 -5.91 -18.58
CA PHE A 9 0.68 -4.79 -17.66
C PHE A 9 -0.15 -5.19 -16.44
N ILE A 10 -1.22 -5.98 -16.64
CA ILE A 10 -2.07 -6.46 -15.56
C ILE A 10 -1.33 -7.46 -14.67
N ALA A 11 -0.58 -8.40 -15.24
CA ALA A 11 0.14 -9.44 -14.50
C ALA A 11 1.30 -8.85 -13.68
N ILE A 12 2.14 -8.02 -14.30
CA ILE A 12 3.25 -7.35 -13.61
C ILE A 12 2.69 -6.41 -12.54
N GLY A 13 1.67 -5.62 -12.87
CA GLY A 13 1.00 -4.76 -11.91
C GLY A 13 0.43 -5.54 -10.71
N GLY A 14 -0.23 -6.67 -10.96
CA GLY A 14 -0.76 -7.55 -9.92
C GLY A 14 0.33 -8.14 -9.01
N ILE A 15 1.46 -8.58 -9.58
CA ILE A 15 2.61 -9.05 -8.80
C ILE A 15 3.16 -7.93 -7.92
N MET A 16 3.28 -6.71 -8.45
CA MET A 16 3.77 -5.56 -7.69
C MET A 16 2.81 -5.16 -6.56
N ILE A 17 1.49 -5.23 -6.78
CA ILE A 17 0.47 -5.01 -5.75
C ILE A 17 0.60 -6.07 -4.65
N GLY A 18 0.67 -7.34 -5.03
CA GLY A 18 0.83 -8.45 -4.08
C GLY A 18 2.12 -8.35 -3.28
N ALA A 19 3.24 -8.05 -3.92
CA ALA A 19 4.51 -7.82 -3.26
C ALA A 19 4.43 -6.62 -2.30
N GLY A 20 3.84 -5.51 -2.73
CA GLY A 20 3.67 -4.31 -1.91
C GLY A 20 2.91 -4.58 -0.61
N VAL A 21 1.87 -5.41 -0.65
CA VAL A 21 1.06 -5.76 0.53
C VAL A 21 1.88 -6.47 1.61
N HIS A 22 2.90 -7.24 1.24
CA HIS A 22 3.78 -7.93 2.20
C HIS A 22 4.70 -6.96 2.95
N PHE A 23 4.94 -5.76 2.42
CA PHE A 23 5.70 -4.72 3.08
C PHE A 23 4.82 -3.79 3.94
N ILE A 24 3.50 -3.86 3.82
CA ILE A 24 2.59 -3.04 4.62
C ILE A 24 2.54 -3.60 6.05
N PRO A 25 2.83 -2.79 7.08
CA PRO A 25 2.85 -3.29 8.45
C PRO A 25 1.45 -3.74 8.91
N VAL A 26 1.28 -5.03 9.21
CA VAL A 26 0.02 -5.58 9.73
C VAL A 26 -0.03 -5.41 11.25
N GLY A 27 -0.91 -4.54 11.72
CA GLY A 27 -1.15 -4.34 13.15
C GLY A 27 -2.04 -5.40 13.80
N GLY A 28 -2.77 -6.26 13.07
CA GLY A 28 -3.92 -7.01 13.59
C GLY A 28 -3.75 -7.71 14.95
N ALA A 29 -2.66 -8.46 15.16
CA ALA A 29 -2.39 -9.13 16.44
C ALA A 29 -1.65 -8.22 17.46
N PRO A 30 -0.61 -7.46 17.10
CA PRO A 30 0.10 -6.60 18.06
C PRO A 30 -0.72 -5.36 18.50
N ALA A 31 -1.63 -4.87 17.65
CA ALA A 31 -2.62 -3.82 17.94
C ALA A 31 -3.58 -4.22 19.07
N ALA A 32 -3.99 -5.49 19.05
CA ALA A 32 -4.89 -6.05 20.04
C ALA A 32 -4.15 -6.37 21.35
N MET A 33 -2.89 -6.82 21.26
CA MET A 33 -2.07 -7.20 22.42
C MET A 33 -1.41 -6.02 23.14
N ALA A 34 -1.37 -4.83 22.53
CA ALA A 34 -0.88 -3.60 23.18
C ALA A 34 -1.88 -2.98 24.17
N THR A 35 -3.11 -3.51 24.30
CA THR A 35 -4.25 -2.84 24.99
C THR A 35 -4.47 -1.38 24.53
N ALA A 36 -3.95 -1.04 23.36
CA ALA A 36 -4.02 0.26 22.74
C ALA A 36 -3.84 0.10 21.23
N THR A 37 -4.84 0.59 20.50
CA THR A 37 -5.14 0.29 19.10
C THR A 37 -3.95 0.51 18.17
N GLY A 38 -3.17 -0.53 17.82
CA GLY A 38 -2.48 -0.61 16.51
C GLY A 38 -3.49 -0.28 15.39
N VAL A 39 -3.11 0.30 14.25
CA VAL A 39 -4.09 0.73 13.23
C VAL A 39 -4.98 -0.47 12.91
N GLY A 40 -6.23 -0.43 13.41
CA GLY A 40 -7.10 -1.59 13.57
C GLY A 40 -7.75 -2.02 12.26
N THR A 41 -7.06 -1.80 11.15
CA THR A 41 -7.50 -2.11 9.81
C THR A 41 -6.65 -3.24 9.27
N GLY A 42 -7.30 -4.20 8.62
CA GLY A 42 -6.58 -5.29 7.95
C GLY A 42 -5.60 -4.72 6.92
N THR A 43 -4.51 -5.43 6.65
CA THR A 43 -3.55 -5.04 5.60
C THR A 43 -4.22 -4.77 4.28
N ALA A 44 -5.25 -5.54 3.93
CA ALA A 44 -6.06 -5.31 2.73
C ALA A 44 -6.67 -3.89 2.70
N MET A 45 -7.08 -3.33 3.84
CA MET A 45 -7.74 -2.03 3.91
C MET A 45 -6.74 -0.86 3.87
N LEU A 46 -5.56 -1.00 4.49
CA LEU A 46 -4.47 -0.04 4.34
C LEU A 46 -3.89 -0.08 2.93
N ALA A 47 -3.67 -1.28 2.40
CA ALA A 47 -3.25 -1.50 1.03
C ALA A 47 -4.26 -0.90 0.06
N ALA A 48 -5.56 -1.16 0.24
CA ALA A 48 -6.61 -0.62 -0.60
C ALA A 48 -6.67 0.91 -0.52
N GLY A 49 -6.56 1.50 0.67
CA GLY A 49 -6.51 2.96 0.82
C GLY A 49 -5.33 3.58 0.08
N ALA A 50 -4.13 3.03 0.27
CA ALA A 50 -2.93 3.50 -0.43
C ALA A 50 -3.03 3.28 -1.95
N GLY A 51 -3.54 2.13 -2.37
CA GLY A 51 -3.76 1.76 -3.77
C GLY A 51 -4.79 2.64 -4.46
N LEU A 52 -5.90 2.97 -3.80
CA LEU A 52 -6.92 3.88 -4.30
C LEU A 52 -6.37 5.29 -4.49
N THR A 53 -5.65 5.82 -3.49
CA THR A 53 -4.99 7.12 -3.62
C THR A 53 -3.96 7.10 -4.73
N GLY A 54 -3.16 6.04 -4.84
CA GLY A 54 -2.24 5.83 -5.95
C GLY A 54 -2.95 5.81 -7.31
N LEU A 55 -4.06 5.10 -7.45
CA LEU A 55 -4.82 5.03 -8.69
C LEU A 55 -5.42 6.39 -9.09
N ILE A 56 -5.87 7.19 -8.12
CA ILE A 56 -6.35 8.55 -8.37
C ILE A 56 -5.19 9.42 -8.87
N THR A 57 -4.02 9.36 -8.22
CA THR A 57 -2.85 10.11 -8.69
C THR A 57 -2.37 9.62 -10.06
N ALA A 58 -2.39 8.31 -10.32
CA ALA A 58 -2.09 7.75 -11.64
C ALA A 58 -3.06 8.27 -12.72
N ALA A 59 -4.36 8.36 -12.41
CA ALA A 59 -5.36 8.93 -13.32
C ALA A 59 -5.13 10.43 -13.60
N THR A 60 -4.54 11.19 -12.67
CA THR A 60 -4.14 12.58 -12.97
C THR A 60 -2.99 12.70 -13.96
N MET A 61 -2.23 11.62 -14.16
CA MET A 61 -1.13 11.54 -15.15
C MET A 61 -1.59 10.91 -16.47
N THR A 62 -2.90 10.79 -16.71
CA THR A 62 -3.44 10.23 -17.95
C THR A 62 -2.95 11.00 -19.18
N GLY A 63 -2.51 10.27 -20.21
CA GLY A 63 -1.91 10.84 -21.41
C GLY A 63 -0.38 10.81 -21.41
N GLU A 64 0.24 10.61 -20.25
CA GLU A 64 1.68 10.40 -20.11
C GLU A 64 2.08 8.93 -20.37
N PRO A 65 3.35 8.64 -20.66
CA PRO A 65 3.84 7.28 -20.81
C PRO A 65 3.71 6.46 -19.52
N PHE A 66 3.64 5.14 -19.67
CA PHE A 66 3.31 4.19 -18.59
C PHE A 66 4.15 4.35 -17.32
N TYR A 67 5.43 4.71 -17.45
CA TYR A 67 6.33 4.86 -16.31
C TYR A 67 6.01 6.12 -15.50
N ILE A 68 5.53 7.21 -16.12
CA ILE A 68 5.10 8.43 -15.43
C ILE A 68 3.78 8.17 -14.69
N VAL A 69 2.85 7.47 -15.33
CA VAL A 69 1.58 7.05 -14.71
C VAL A 69 1.85 6.15 -13.51
N GLY A 70 2.75 5.17 -13.66
CA GLY A 70 3.19 4.29 -12.58
C GLY A 70 3.86 5.07 -11.44
N ILE A 71 4.78 5.99 -11.73
CA ILE A 71 5.44 6.84 -10.71
C ILE A 71 4.42 7.73 -9.99
N GLY A 72 3.47 8.33 -10.72
CA GLY A 72 2.38 9.10 -10.13
C GLY A 72 1.59 8.27 -9.12
N GLY A 73 1.24 7.03 -9.48
CA GLY A 73 0.58 6.11 -8.56
C GLY A 73 1.44 5.71 -7.37
N ALA A 74 2.73 5.46 -7.58
CA ALA A 74 3.67 5.13 -6.52
C ALA A 74 3.80 6.24 -5.48
N ILE A 75 3.97 7.49 -5.93
CA ILE A 75 4.11 8.66 -5.05
C ILE A 75 2.81 8.92 -4.30
N GLY A 76 1.66 8.88 -4.98
CA GLY A 76 0.35 9.06 -4.34
C GLY A 76 0.12 8.05 -3.20
N ALA A 77 0.43 6.78 -3.45
CA ALA A 77 0.33 5.71 -2.46
C ALA A 77 1.35 5.86 -1.32
N MET A 78 2.60 6.25 -1.60
CA MET A 78 3.62 6.53 -0.57
C MET A 78 3.23 7.68 0.34
N ILE A 79 2.69 8.77 -0.21
CA ILE A 79 2.26 9.93 0.57
C ILE A 79 1.11 9.54 1.50
N MET A 80 0.12 8.81 0.99
CA MET A 80 -0.98 8.29 1.81
C MET A 80 -0.44 7.42 2.95
N MET A 81 0.40 6.42 2.63
CA MET A 81 1.00 5.55 3.64
C MET A 81 1.82 6.32 4.68
N GLY A 82 2.67 7.24 4.23
CA GLY A 82 3.51 8.05 5.11
C GLY A 82 2.69 8.92 6.06
N ILE A 83 1.63 9.59 5.57
CA ILE A 83 0.73 10.38 6.40
C ILE A 83 -0.03 9.49 7.37
N THR A 84 -0.60 8.38 6.92
CA THR A 84 -1.34 7.45 7.79
C THR A 84 -0.45 6.93 8.92
N MET A 85 0.77 6.51 8.62
CA MET A 85 1.72 6.02 9.63
C MET A 85 2.23 7.14 10.56
N LEU A 86 2.41 8.36 10.05
CA LEU A 86 2.78 9.52 10.87
C LEU A 86 1.69 9.86 11.88
N ILE A 87 0.45 9.98 11.42
CA ILE A 87 -0.71 10.26 12.29
C ILE A 87 -0.91 9.13 13.29
N ALA A 88 -0.73 7.87 12.87
CA ALA A 88 -0.78 6.73 13.78
C ALA A 88 0.26 6.88 14.91
N ASN A 89 1.51 7.19 14.58
CA ASN A 89 2.56 7.46 15.59
C ASN A 89 2.23 8.63 16.52
N LEU A 90 1.66 9.73 16.01
CA LEU A 90 1.22 10.84 16.87
C LEU A 90 0.15 10.38 17.88
N ILE A 91 -0.81 9.58 17.44
CA ILE A 91 -1.86 9.03 18.32
C ILE A 91 -1.25 8.08 19.35
N TYR A 92 -0.32 7.20 18.97
CA TYR A 92 0.34 6.30 19.92
C TYR A 92 1.14 7.03 20.98
N ILE A 93 1.96 8.00 20.56
CA ILE A 93 2.88 8.68 21.46
C ILE A 93 2.13 9.65 22.36
N PHE A 94 1.24 10.47 21.79
CA PHE A 94 0.58 11.56 22.55
C PHE A 94 -0.82 11.21 23.04
N GLY A 95 -1.53 10.32 22.36
CA GLY A 95 -2.87 9.89 22.75
C GLY A 95 -2.86 8.73 23.74
N VAL A 96 -1.97 7.76 23.54
CA VAL A 96 -1.90 6.54 24.38
C VAL A 96 -0.70 6.58 25.34
N GLY A 97 0.40 7.23 24.97
CA GLY A 97 1.62 7.23 25.77
C GLY A 97 2.51 6.00 25.56
N ILE A 98 2.38 5.32 24.41
CA ILE A 98 3.24 4.18 24.06
C ILE A 98 4.35 4.61 23.10
N VAL A 99 5.54 4.08 23.33
CA VAL A 99 6.70 4.29 22.45
C VAL A 99 6.70 3.29 21.29
N PRO A 100 6.94 3.73 20.04
CA PRO A 100 7.09 2.82 18.92
C PRO A 100 8.28 1.88 19.12
N ALA A 101 8.05 0.58 19.04
CA ALA A 101 9.06 -0.46 19.22
C ALA A 101 8.74 -1.68 18.36
N ALA A 102 9.75 -2.27 17.73
CA ALA A 102 9.68 -3.48 16.91
C ALA A 102 10.20 -4.69 17.69
N SER A 103 9.60 -5.86 17.47
CA SER A 103 10.05 -7.14 18.06
C SER A 103 11.12 -7.80 17.20
N LYS A 104 10.99 -7.71 15.87
CA LYS A 104 11.88 -8.40 14.92
C LYS A 104 13.24 -7.73 14.73
N VAL A 105 13.39 -6.49 15.19
CA VAL A 105 14.64 -5.73 15.07
C VAL A 105 15.02 -5.18 16.45
N PRO A 106 15.96 -5.82 17.17
CA PRO A 106 16.25 -5.47 18.57
C PRO A 106 16.91 -4.09 18.71
N VAL A 107 17.67 -3.66 17.70
CA VAL A 107 18.31 -2.34 17.69
C VAL A 107 17.89 -1.59 16.44
N ASP A 108 17.29 -0.41 16.63
CA ASP A 108 16.92 0.46 15.53
C ASP A 108 18.15 0.83 14.69
N TRP A 109 18.08 0.61 13.38
CA TRP A 109 19.26 0.76 12.53
C TRP A 109 19.58 2.22 12.20
N ILE A 110 18.67 3.16 12.42
CA ILE A 110 18.90 4.60 12.25
C ILE A 110 19.30 5.26 13.58
N THR A 111 18.44 5.16 14.59
CA THR A 111 18.59 5.81 15.89
C THR A 111 19.49 5.04 16.85
N LYS A 112 19.86 3.79 16.53
CA LYS A 112 20.71 2.91 17.35
C LYS A 112 20.16 2.61 18.75
N ARG A 113 18.86 2.84 18.97
CA ARG A 113 18.19 2.56 20.25
C ARG A 113 17.87 1.08 20.36
N ASN A 114 18.11 0.51 21.54
CA ASN A 114 17.63 -0.82 21.87
C ASN A 114 16.10 -0.76 22.09
N GLN A 115 15.36 -1.60 21.38
CA GLN A 115 13.89 -1.62 21.37
C GLN A 115 13.33 -2.68 22.34
N GLU A 116 14.12 -3.67 22.75
CA GLU A 116 13.67 -4.78 23.61
C GLU A 116 13.18 -4.30 24.98
N ALA A 117 13.84 -3.29 25.55
CA ALA A 117 13.46 -2.70 26.83
C ALA A 117 12.11 -1.97 26.82
N TYR A 118 11.61 -1.62 25.63
CA TYR A 118 10.36 -0.86 25.45
C TYR A 118 9.21 -1.73 24.91
N LYS A 119 9.48 -3.03 24.71
CA LYS A 119 8.49 -3.99 24.25
C LYS A 119 7.69 -4.55 25.43
N THR A 120 6.38 -4.67 25.25
CA THR A 120 5.50 -5.30 26.24
C THR A 120 5.65 -6.80 26.08
N PRO A 121 5.81 -7.56 27.17
CA PRO A 121 5.88 -9.02 27.09
C PRO A 121 4.66 -9.60 26.36
N GLY A 122 4.92 -10.51 25.40
CA GLY A 122 3.86 -11.15 24.61
C GLY A 122 3.37 -10.33 23.40
N THR A 123 3.93 -9.15 23.13
CA THR A 123 3.62 -8.38 21.91
C THR A 123 4.74 -8.48 20.89
N GLU A 124 4.39 -8.34 19.61
CA GLU A 124 5.37 -8.22 18.52
C GLU A 124 5.80 -6.76 18.27
N GLY A 125 5.53 -5.85 19.21
CA GLY A 125 5.87 -4.43 19.12
C GLY A 125 4.67 -3.50 19.30
N HIS A 126 4.93 -2.21 19.20
CA HIS A 126 3.98 -1.12 19.42
C HIS A 126 4.15 -0.01 18.39
N GLY A 127 3.04 0.66 18.09
CA GLY A 127 3.00 1.77 17.16
C GLY A 127 3.52 1.42 15.77
N VAL A 128 4.11 2.40 15.08
CA VAL A 128 4.77 2.21 13.80
C VAL A 128 6.26 2.51 13.98
N PRO A 129 7.08 1.53 14.43
CA PRO A 129 8.52 1.72 14.57
C PRO A 129 9.14 2.00 13.20
N LEU A 130 10.35 2.58 13.20
CA LEU A 130 10.99 3.09 11.99
C LEU A 130 11.16 2.02 10.89
N THR A 131 11.47 0.78 11.29
CA THR A 131 11.52 -0.38 10.39
C THR A 131 10.20 -0.61 9.66
N SER A 132 9.09 -0.62 10.40
CA SER A 132 7.74 -0.77 9.87
C SER A 132 7.30 0.42 9.03
N PHE A 133 7.72 1.64 9.41
CA PHE A 133 7.45 2.86 8.65
C PHE A 133 8.08 2.78 7.26
N ILE A 134 9.36 2.41 7.20
CA ILE A 134 10.10 2.31 5.92
C ILE A 134 9.57 1.15 5.08
N SER A 135 9.26 0.01 5.71
CA SER A 135 8.59 -1.10 5.04
C SER A 135 7.26 -0.63 4.42
N GLY A 136 6.41 0.07 5.18
CA GLY A 136 5.13 0.57 4.69
C GLY A 136 5.26 1.55 3.53
N LEU A 137 6.30 2.39 3.50
CA LEU A 137 6.60 3.26 2.35
C LEU A 137 6.95 2.45 1.10
N ILE A 138 7.78 1.42 1.24
CA ILE A 138 8.12 0.52 0.13
C ILE A 138 6.87 -0.21 -0.37
N GLY A 139 6.02 -0.68 0.55
CA GLY A 139 4.75 -1.32 0.22
C GLY A 139 3.80 -0.40 -0.54
N GLY A 140 3.67 0.86 -0.09
CA GLY A 140 2.93 1.90 -0.78
C GLY A 140 3.47 2.19 -2.18
N LEU A 141 4.80 2.30 -2.33
CA LEU A 141 5.46 2.52 -3.61
C LEU A 141 5.14 1.40 -4.61
N LEU A 142 5.38 0.15 -4.22
CA LEU A 142 5.16 -1.01 -5.09
C LEU A 142 3.68 -1.20 -5.42
N GLY A 143 2.81 -1.07 -4.42
CA GLY A 143 1.36 -1.15 -4.62
C GLY A 143 0.84 -0.06 -5.54
N GLY A 144 1.23 1.20 -5.31
CA GLY A 144 0.84 2.35 -6.12
C GLY A 144 1.33 2.25 -7.56
N PHE A 145 2.59 1.85 -7.77
CA PHE A 145 3.13 1.63 -9.11
C PHE A 145 2.40 0.50 -9.84
N GLY A 146 2.18 -0.63 -9.14
CA GLY A 146 1.45 -1.76 -9.70
C GLY A 146 0.01 -1.40 -10.08
N GLY A 147 -0.69 -0.65 -9.23
CA GLY A 147 -2.01 -0.09 -9.55
C GLY A 147 -1.97 0.82 -10.79
N GLY A 148 -0.98 1.71 -10.88
CA GLY A 148 -0.78 2.59 -12.02
C GLY A 148 -0.54 1.83 -13.34
N LEU A 149 0.20 0.72 -13.32
CA LEU A 149 0.39 -0.15 -14.50
C LEU A 149 -0.92 -0.81 -14.95
N VAL A 150 -1.70 -1.35 -14.00
CA VAL A 150 -3.01 -1.94 -14.29
C VAL A 150 -3.94 -0.90 -14.90
N TYR A 151 -3.99 0.29 -14.29
CA TYR A 151 -4.77 1.42 -14.80
C TYR A 151 -4.37 1.79 -16.23
N TYR A 152 -3.07 1.97 -16.49
CA TYR A 152 -2.56 2.34 -17.81
C TYR A 152 -2.92 1.29 -18.88
N GLY A 153 -2.71 0.00 -18.58
CA GLY A 153 -3.03 -1.08 -19.50
C GLY A 153 -4.51 -1.09 -19.88
N ILE A 154 -5.40 -1.00 -18.88
CA ILE A 154 -6.85 -0.99 -19.11
C ILE A 154 -7.27 0.28 -19.85
N TYR A 155 -6.73 1.45 -19.49
CA TYR A 155 -7.07 2.72 -20.14
C TYR A 155 -6.74 2.70 -21.63
N GLN A 156 -5.55 2.23 -22.01
CA GLN A 156 -5.15 2.12 -23.42
C GLN A 156 -6.03 1.11 -24.16
N ALA A 157 -6.32 -0.05 -23.56
CA ALA A 157 -7.20 -1.05 -24.18
C ALA A 157 -8.62 -0.51 -24.41
N VAL A 158 -9.14 0.33 -23.50
CA VAL A 158 -10.45 0.97 -23.66
C VAL A 158 -10.42 2.03 -24.75
N GLN A 159 -9.37 2.86 -24.82
CA GLN A 159 -9.19 3.86 -25.88
C GLN A 159 -9.14 3.24 -27.28
N ASP A 160 -8.47 2.08 -27.40
CA ASP A 160 -8.38 1.35 -28.67
C ASP A 160 -9.67 0.59 -29.02
N SER A 161 -10.63 0.53 -28.10
CA SER A 161 -11.92 -0.11 -28.33
C SER A 161 -12.91 0.85 -28.98
N THR A 162 -13.73 0.35 -29.90
CA THR A 162 -14.78 1.14 -30.55
C THR A 162 -16.03 1.33 -29.70
N PHE A 163 -16.10 0.73 -28.51
CA PHE A 163 -17.30 0.69 -27.67
C PHE A 163 -17.44 1.88 -26.71
N VAL A 164 -16.33 2.56 -26.39
CA VAL A 164 -16.31 3.69 -25.46
C VAL A 164 -15.54 4.84 -26.10
N SER A 165 -16.25 5.88 -26.52
CA SER A 165 -15.67 7.03 -27.19
C SER A 165 -15.51 8.27 -26.29
N ASP A 166 -16.16 8.27 -25.13
CA ASP A 166 -16.03 9.36 -24.16
C ASP A 166 -14.76 9.16 -23.31
N PRO A 167 -13.81 10.12 -23.33
CA PRO A 167 -12.60 10.06 -22.52
C PRO A 167 -12.87 9.95 -21.02
N ALA A 168 -13.92 10.60 -20.51
CA ALA A 168 -14.25 10.57 -19.08
C ALA A 168 -14.75 9.18 -18.65
N VAL A 169 -15.56 8.54 -19.50
CA VAL A 169 -16.05 7.17 -19.27
C VAL A 169 -14.88 6.18 -19.34
N SER A 170 -13.92 6.40 -20.24
CA SER A 170 -12.73 5.55 -20.38
C SER A 170 -11.84 5.60 -19.14
N ILE A 171 -11.59 6.79 -18.59
CA ILE A 171 -10.84 6.99 -17.33
C ILE A 171 -11.59 6.32 -16.16
N GLY A 172 -12.89 6.54 -16.06
CA GLY A 172 -13.71 5.97 -14.99
C GLY A 172 -13.74 4.44 -15.01
N LEU A 173 -13.89 3.84 -16.19
CA LEU A 173 -13.88 2.40 -16.37
C LEU A 173 -12.52 1.80 -16.00
N ALA A 174 -11.43 2.40 -16.49
CA ALA A 174 -10.07 1.97 -16.15
C ALA A 174 -9.78 2.07 -14.65
N ALA A 175 -10.26 3.13 -14.00
CA ALA A 175 -10.13 3.30 -12.56
C ALA A 175 -10.91 2.23 -11.79
N ILE A 176 -12.18 1.97 -12.12
CA ILE A 176 -13.00 0.97 -11.41
C ILE A 176 -12.42 -0.44 -11.57
N LEU A 177 -12.03 -0.81 -12.79
CA LEU A 177 -11.42 -2.13 -13.04
C LEU A 177 -10.04 -2.25 -12.38
N GLY A 178 -9.23 -1.19 -12.42
CA GLY A 178 -7.94 -1.14 -11.74
C GLY A 178 -8.07 -1.29 -10.22
N VAL A 179 -9.07 -0.64 -9.62
CA VAL A 179 -9.42 -0.82 -8.20
C VAL A 179 -9.83 -2.26 -7.91
N GLY A 180 -10.66 -2.87 -8.77
CA GLY A 180 -11.08 -4.28 -8.62
C GLY A 180 -9.89 -5.24 -8.60
N VAL A 181 -8.99 -5.12 -9.58
CA VAL A 181 -7.75 -5.92 -9.64
C VAL A 181 -6.87 -5.67 -8.42
N PHE A 182 -6.79 -4.42 -7.96
CA PHE A 182 -6.03 -4.07 -6.77
C PHE A 182 -6.59 -4.78 -5.52
N PHE A 183 -7.90 -4.70 -5.30
CA PHE A 183 -8.55 -5.33 -4.15
C PHE A 183 -8.39 -6.85 -4.16
N ILE A 184 -8.55 -7.50 -5.31
CA ILE A 184 -8.39 -8.96 -5.42
C ILE A 184 -6.97 -9.35 -5.01
N ASN A 185 -5.95 -8.68 -5.58
CA ASN A 185 -4.56 -8.99 -5.28
C ASN A 185 -4.18 -8.65 -3.83
N SER A 186 -4.67 -7.53 -3.28
CA SER A 186 -4.37 -7.12 -1.91
C SER A 186 -5.02 -8.02 -0.86
N VAL A 187 -6.25 -8.47 -1.10
CA VAL A 187 -6.96 -9.39 -0.20
C VAL A 187 -6.31 -10.76 -0.20
N ILE A 188 -6.02 -11.33 -1.38
CA ILE A 188 -5.35 -12.63 -1.47
C ILE A 188 -3.98 -12.59 -0.79
N ALA A 189 -3.18 -11.55 -1.08
CA ALA A 189 -1.88 -11.38 -0.44
C ALA A 189 -2.01 -11.22 1.08
N SER A 190 -3.03 -10.51 1.58
CA SER A 190 -3.22 -10.28 3.01
C SER A 190 -3.48 -11.56 3.82
N TYR A 191 -4.17 -12.55 3.24
CA TYR A 191 -4.43 -13.83 3.91
C TYR A 191 -3.17 -14.70 4.07
N ASN A 192 -2.13 -14.43 3.29
CA ASN A 192 -0.86 -15.14 3.38
C ASN A 192 0.08 -14.55 4.45
N ILE A 193 -0.31 -13.44 5.09
CA ILE A 193 0.56 -12.72 6.02
C ILE A 193 0.30 -13.15 7.47
N GLY A 194 1.27 -13.86 8.07
CA GLY A 194 1.34 -14.10 9.52
C GLY A 194 2.05 -12.95 10.23
N GLY A 195 1.54 -12.52 11.39
CA GLY A 195 1.95 -11.34 12.20
C GLY A 195 3.31 -10.69 11.87
N THR A 196 3.29 -9.44 11.37
CA THR A 196 4.46 -8.78 10.75
C THR A 196 4.96 -7.53 11.46
N ILE A 197 4.88 -7.46 12.79
CA ILE A 197 5.65 -6.46 13.56
C ILE A 197 6.82 -7.16 14.25
#